data_AF-A0A6A0B9D2-F1
#
_entry.id   AF-A0A6A0B9D2-F1
#
_cell.length_a   1.000
_cell.length_b   1.000
_cell.length_c   1.000
_cell.angle_alpha   90.00
_cell.angle_beta   90.00
_cell.angle_gamma   90.00
#
_symmetry.space_group_name_H-M   'P 1'
#
loop_
_entity.id
_entity.type
_entity.pdbx_description
1 polymer ?
#
loop_
_entity_poly.entity_id
_entity_poly.type
_entity_poly.pdbx_seq_one_letter_code
_entity_poly.pdbx_strand_id
1 'polypeptide(L)'
;MKLNLFWPVYKNLEKEVLNLTYAIHFSDKQLNTYSNKIAELILRCGTYIESVSKELYKEEFKKDNNDFLQCIDKFIKEWKLEEKVVQIAAQNMYFSENQQIFPFKKDEKKHRFKNGNKIFEKKGKPRDVWLEDDKKEIHSWNNAYNGLKHDYSRHLKYFGNVKNLLQSMAALYLLNVYYKNKKVADSINKGDFPDSLGSDLFIVNVLAKYSERQKDLIEVLKSLEWVEVIG
;
A
#
# COMPACT_ATOMS: atom_id res chain seq x y z
N MET A 1 -15.11 -8.09 -23.57
CA MET A 1 -14.33 -7.51 -22.46
C MET A 1 -14.91 -8.08 -21.18
N LYS A 2 -14.12 -8.78 -20.36
CA LYS A 2 -14.62 -9.37 -19.11
C LYS A 2 -14.98 -8.24 -18.14
N LEU A 3 -16.12 -8.36 -17.48
CA LEU A 3 -16.59 -7.34 -16.54
C LEU A 3 -15.63 -7.28 -15.34
N ASN A 4 -15.07 -6.10 -15.04
CA ASN A 4 -14.27 -5.91 -13.84
C ASN A 4 -15.17 -5.80 -12.62
N LEU A 5 -15.40 -6.93 -11.95
CA LEU A 5 -16.18 -7.02 -10.72
C LEU A 5 -15.44 -6.46 -9.49
N PHE A 6 -14.12 -6.25 -9.56
CA PHE A 6 -13.30 -5.78 -8.44
C PHE A 6 -13.34 -4.26 -8.27
N TRP A 7 -13.56 -3.49 -9.35
CA TRP A 7 -13.64 -2.03 -9.25
C TRP A 7 -14.82 -1.54 -8.39
N PRO A 8 -16.06 -2.05 -8.55
CA PRO A 8 -17.16 -1.71 -7.65
C PRO A 8 -16.87 -2.06 -6.19
N VAL A 9 -16.18 -3.18 -5.94
CA VAL A 9 -15.76 -3.60 -4.60
C VAL A 9 -14.76 -2.60 -4.01
N TYR A 10 -13.76 -2.20 -4.79
CA TYR A 10 -12.81 -1.15 -4.39
C TYR A 10 -13.53 0.15 -4.02
N LYS A 11 -14.45 0.63 -4.88
CA LYS A 11 -15.22 1.85 -4.61
C LYS A 11 -16.08 1.74 -3.35
N ASN A 12 -16.58 0.55 -3.02
CA ASN A 12 -17.31 0.32 -1.77
C ASN A 12 -16.39 0.46 -0.54
N LEU A 13 -15.24 -0.21 -0.54
CA LEU A 13 -14.23 -0.10 0.51
C LEU A 13 -13.71 1.33 0.66
N GLU A 14 -13.47 2.01 -0.46
CA GLU A 14 -13.05 3.41 -0.50
C GLU A 14 -14.05 4.31 0.23
N LYS A 15 -15.34 4.10 -0.01
CA LYS A 15 -16.41 4.86 0.66
C LYS A 15 -16.41 4.62 2.18
N GLU A 16 -16.16 3.39 2.63
CA GLU A 16 -16.03 3.08 4.06
C GLU A 16 -14.80 3.76 4.69
N VAL A 17 -13.66 3.80 3.98
CA VAL A 17 -12.45 4.49 4.44
C VAL A 17 -12.66 6.00 4.52
N LEU A 18 -13.30 6.59 3.51
CA LEU A 18 -13.65 8.02 3.51
C LEU A 18 -14.63 8.36 4.65
N ASN A 19 -15.59 7.48 4.94
CA ASN A 19 -16.47 7.67 6.09
C ASN A 19 -15.72 7.58 7.43
N LEU A 20 -14.66 6.75 7.51
CA LEU A 20 -13.86 6.61 8.71
C LEU A 20 -13.08 7.90 9.06
N THR A 21 -12.77 8.74 8.08
CA THR A 21 -12.05 10.01 8.34
C THR A 21 -12.85 11.01 9.16
N TYR A 22 -14.18 10.85 9.23
CA TYR A 22 -15.04 11.68 10.08
C TYR A 22 -14.97 11.27 11.56
N ALA A 23 -14.52 10.05 11.84
CA ALA A 23 -14.35 9.53 13.20
C ALA A 23 -12.88 9.58 13.66
N ILE A 24 -11.92 9.44 12.73
CA ILE A 24 -10.48 9.43 12.99
C ILE A 24 -9.82 10.44 12.07
N HIS A 25 -8.97 11.31 12.62
CA HIS A 25 -8.28 12.33 11.84
C HIS A 25 -7.05 11.73 11.13
N PHE A 26 -7.21 11.38 9.86
CA PHE A 26 -6.13 10.81 9.04
C PHE A 26 -5.04 11.87 8.82
N SER A 27 -3.96 11.73 9.57
CA SER A 27 -2.81 12.65 9.63
C SER A 27 -1.57 11.89 10.10
N ASP A 28 -0.39 12.48 9.95
CA ASP A 28 0.89 11.86 10.33
C ASP A 28 0.90 11.42 11.80
N LYS A 29 0.23 12.19 12.67
CA LYS A 29 0.13 11.92 14.12
C LYS A 29 -0.74 10.71 14.46
N GLN A 30 -1.66 10.32 13.57
CA GLN A 30 -2.65 9.26 13.81
C GLN A 30 -2.43 8.01 12.95
N LEU A 31 -1.28 7.90 12.26
CA LEU A 31 -0.95 6.72 11.45
C LEU A 31 -0.99 5.40 12.24
N ASN A 32 -0.65 5.45 13.53
CA ASN A 32 -0.65 4.29 14.42
C ASN A 32 -1.98 4.09 15.17
N THR A 33 -2.98 4.95 14.94
CA THR A 33 -4.32 4.75 15.50
C THR A 33 -4.90 3.46 14.96
N TYR A 34 -5.26 2.53 15.85
CA TYR A 34 -5.76 1.21 15.50
C TYR A 34 -7.19 1.00 16.00
N SER A 35 -7.95 0.19 15.29
CA SER A 35 -9.28 -0.22 15.71
C SER A 35 -9.71 -1.52 15.05
N ASN A 36 -10.74 -2.16 15.60
CA ASN A 36 -11.35 -3.34 14.96
C ASN A 36 -11.89 -3.01 13.56
N LYS A 37 -12.46 -1.81 13.38
CA LYS A 37 -12.96 -1.39 12.06
C LYS A 37 -11.84 -1.28 11.03
N ILE A 38 -10.69 -0.74 11.43
CA ILE A 38 -9.51 -0.64 10.56
C ILE A 38 -8.99 -2.04 10.20
N ALA A 39 -8.85 -2.93 11.18
CA ALA A 39 -8.40 -4.29 10.94
C ALA A 39 -9.33 -5.09 10.02
N GLU A 40 -10.65 -4.94 10.17
CA GLU A 40 -11.67 -5.54 9.29
C GLU A 40 -11.53 -5.05 7.84
N LEU A 41 -11.34 -3.74 7.65
CA LEU A 41 -11.09 -3.17 6.32
C LEU A 41 -9.79 -3.71 5.69
N ILE A 42 -8.71 -3.85 6.47
CA ILE A 42 -7.44 -4.43 6.00
C ILE A 42 -7.63 -5.89 5.56
N LEU A 43 -8.34 -6.71 6.35
CA LEU A 43 -8.60 -8.11 6.02
C LEU A 43 -9.39 -8.25 4.71
N ARG A 44 -10.40 -7.40 4.51
CA ARG A 44 -11.17 -7.35 3.25
C ARG A 44 -10.29 -6.92 2.09
N CYS A 45 -9.47 -5.88 2.25
CA CYS A 45 -8.51 -5.47 1.23
C CYS A 45 -7.57 -6.61 0.84
N GLY A 46 -6.97 -7.30 1.81
CA GLY A 46 -6.07 -8.42 1.58
C GLY A 46 -6.72 -9.58 0.82
N THR A 47 -7.97 -9.90 1.14
CA THR A 47 -8.74 -10.93 0.42
C THR A 47 -8.99 -10.52 -1.03
N TYR A 48 -9.37 -9.27 -1.28
CA TYR A 48 -9.58 -8.79 -2.66
C TYR A 48 -8.28 -8.62 -3.44
N ILE A 49 -7.17 -8.24 -2.79
CA ILE A 49 -5.83 -8.26 -3.40
C ILE A 49 -5.48 -9.67 -3.86
N GLU A 50 -5.69 -10.68 -3.00
CA GLU A 50 -5.48 -12.07 -3.33
C GLU A 50 -6.32 -12.50 -4.54
N SER A 51 -7.63 -12.18 -4.55
CA SER A 51 -8.53 -12.54 -5.65
C SER A 51 -8.20 -11.82 -6.96
N VAL A 52 -8.03 -10.49 -6.93
CA VAL A 52 -7.75 -9.70 -8.14
C VAL A 52 -6.40 -10.07 -8.74
N SER A 53 -5.40 -10.39 -7.92
CA SER A 53 -4.08 -10.78 -8.41
C SER A 53 -4.12 -12.08 -9.21
N LYS A 54 -4.86 -13.09 -8.73
CA LYS A 54 -5.01 -14.37 -9.43
C LYS A 54 -5.78 -14.20 -10.74
N GLU A 55 -6.88 -13.43 -10.70
CA GLU A 55 -7.68 -13.17 -11.89
C GLU A 55 -6.92 -12.36 -12.94
N LEU A 56 -6.22 -11.31 -12.52
CA LEU A 56 -5.36 -10.51 -13.40
C LEU A 56 -4.24 -11.34 -14.01
N TYR A 57 -3.64 -12.26 -13.23
CA TYR A 57 -2.59 -13.15 -13.72
C TYR A 57 -3.13 -14.09 -14.81
N LYS A 58 -4.31 -14.67 -14.59
CA LYS A 58 -5.01 -15.50 -15.58
C LYS A 58 -5.30 -14.73 -16.85
N GLU A 59 -5.79 -13.50 -16.75
CA GLU A 59 -6.14 -12.70 -17.91
C GLU A 59 -4.90 -12.25 -18.69
N GLU A 60 -3.81 -11.83 -18.04
CA GLU A 60 -2.61 -11.34 -18.73
C GLU A 60 -1.76 -12.49 -19.29
N PHE A 61 -1.51 -13.55 -18.51
CA PHE A 61 -0.58 -14.61 -18.90
C PHE A 61 -1.26 -15.87 -19.44
N LYS A 62 -2.60 -15.87 -19.52
CA LYS A 62 -3.41 -17.01 -19.99
C LYS A 62 -3.10 -18.31 -19.25
N LYS A 63 -2.75 -18.20 -17.97
CA LYS A 63 -2.37 -19.30 -17.07
C LYS A 63 -2.93 -19.07 -15.68
N ASP A 64 -3.38 -20.11 -15.01
CA ASP A 64 -3.79 -20.04 -13.61
C ASP A 64 -2.60 -20.17 -12.65
N ASN A 65 -2.66 -19.44 -11.54
CA ASN A 65 -1.77 -19.61 -10.40
C ASN A 65 -2.56 -19.38 -9.10
N ASN A 66 -2.51 -20.35 -8.19
CA ASN A 66 -3.22 -20.29 -6.91
C ASN A 66 -2.47 -19.49 -5.85
N ASP A 67 -1.17 -19.27 -6.04
CA ASP A 67 -0.32 -18.44 -5.18
C ASP A 67 -0.35 -16.99 -5.68
N PHE A 68 -1.10 -16.15 -4.97
CA PHE A 68 -1.23 -14.74 -5.33
C PHE A 68 0.09 -13.96 -5.15
N LEU A 69 0.98 -14.40 -4.26
CA LEU A 69 2.27 -13.73 -4.08
C LEU A 69 3.17 -13.96 -5.30
N GLN A 70 3.16 -15.17 -5.86
CA GLN A 70 3.83 -15.44 -7.14
C GLN A 70 3.23 -14.63 -8.29
N CYS A 71 1.92 -14.40 -8.28
CA CYS A 71 1.27 -13.52 -9.25
C CYS A 71 1.81 -12.10 -9.15
N ILE A 72 1.87 -11.55 -7.92
CA ILE A 72 2.38 -10.20 -7.64
C ILE A 72 3.86 -10.08 -7.99
N ASP A 73 4.70 -11.07 -7.64
CA ASP A 73 6.13 -11.08 -7.99
C ASP A 73 6.34 -11.03 -9.51
N LYS A 74 5.47 -11.70 -10.28
CA LYS A 74 5.48 -11.61 -11.75
C LYS A 74 5.11 -10.20 -12.23
N PHE A 75 4.07 -9.59 -11.65
CA PHE A 75 3.69 -8.21 -11.98
C PHE A 75 4.77 -7.19 -11.64
N ILE A 76 5.43 -7.34 -10.49
CA ILE A 76 6.57 -6.50 -10.11
C ILE A 76 7.65 -6.57 -11.19
N LYS A 77 7.99 -7.76 -11.67
CA LYS A 77 9.00 -7.94 -12.71
C LYS A 77 8.61 -7.35 -14.06
N GLU A 78 7.38 -7.60 -14.52
CA GLU A 78 6.93 -7.19 -15.87
C GLU A 78 6.52 -5.70 -15.94
N TRP A 79 5.97 -5.16 -14.86
CA TRP A 79 5.39 -3.81 -14.83
C TRP A 79 6.10 -2.83 -13.90
N LYS A 80 7.20 -3.27 -13.28
CA LYS A 80 7.98 -2.47 -12.32
C LYS A 80 7.11 -1.88 -11.21
N LEU A 81 6.21 -2.69 -10.65
CA LEU A 81 5.25 -2.22 -9.64
C LEU A 81 5.93 -1.64 -8.39
N GLU A 82 7.15 -2.07 -8.07
CA GLU A 82 7.98 -1.54 -6.97
C GLU A 82 8.30 -0.03 -7.13
N GLU A 83 8.33 0.48 -8.37
CA GLU A 83 8.61 1.88 -8.67
C GLU A 83 7.33 2.74 -8.72
N LYS A 84 6.14 2.11 -8.65
CA LYS A 84 4.86 2.80 -8.84
C LYS A 84 4.41 3.45 -7.53
N VAL A 85 3.95 4.69 -7.66
CA VAL A 85 3.50 5.47 -6.52
C VAL A 85 2.02 5.79 -6.63
N VAL A 86 1.38 5.72 -5.48
CA VAL A 86 0.02 6.19 -5.26
C VAL A 86 0.09 7.38 -4.32
N GLN A 87 -0.59 8.46 -4.68
CA GLN A 87 -0.71 9.66 -3.84
C GLN A 87 -2.10 9.73 -3.24
N ILE A 88 -2.19 10.19 -2.01
CA ILE A 88 -3.47 10.48 -1.36
C ILE A 88 -4.07 11.74 -1.99
N ALA A 89 -5.30 11.62 -2.49
CA ALA A 89 -6.04 12.69 -3.14
C ALA A 89 -7.22 13.21 -2.30
N ALA A 90 -7.59 12.46 -1.26
CA ALA A 90 -8.73 12.74 -0.40
C ALA A 90 -8.55 14.07 0.36
N GLN A 91 -9.47 15.01 0.17
CA GLN A 91 -9.41 16.35 0.79
C GLN A 91 -9.63 16.34 2.31
N ASN A 92 -10.26 15.28 2.82
CA ASN A 92 -10.52 15.03 4.23
C ASN A 92 -9.36 14.32 4.95
N MET A 93 -8.18 14.22 4.32
CA MET A 93 -6.95 13.70 4.92
C MET A 93 -5.90 14.80 4.98
N TYR A 94 -5.21 14.91 6.11
CA TYR A 94 -4.37 16.05 6.46
C TYR A 94 -2.95 15.59 6.78
N PHE A 95 -2.23 15.20 5.72
CA PHE A 95 -0.83 14.82 5.80
C PHE A 95 0.06 16.02 5.46
N SER A 96 1.17 16.15 6.18
CA SER A 96 2.09 17.29 6.06
C SER A 96 2.96 17.25 4.80
N GLU A 97 3.07 16.08 4.15
CA GLU A 97 3.68 15.90 2.84
C GLU A 97 2.67 15.28 1.87
N ASN A 98 2.88 15.44 0.55
CA ASN A 98 2.16 14.68 -0.48
C ASN A 98 2.42 13.19 -0.26
N GLN A 99 1.66 12.53 0.59
CA GLN A 99 2.01 11.21 1.10
C GLN A 99 2.05 10.21 -0.06
N GLN A 100 3.28 9.85 -0.43
CA GLN A 100 3.57 8.88 -1.47
C GLN A 100 3.54 7.49 -0.85
N ILE A 101 2.72 6.63 -1.42
CA ILE A 101 2.59 5.24 -1.03
C ILE A 101 3.20 4.39 -2.14
N PHE A 102 4.16 3.55 -1.77
CA PHE A 102 4.77 2.55 -2.65
C PHE A 102 4.21 1.16 -2.28
N PRO A 103 2.99 0.82 -2.73
CA PRO A 103 2.27 -0.35 -2.21
C PRO A 103 2.98 -1.67 -2.46
N PHE A 104 3.84 -1.75 -3.48
CA PHE A 104 4.58 -2.95 -3.83
C PHE A 104 6.08 -2.86 -3.54
N LYS A 105 6.55 -1.83 -2.85
CA LYS A 105 7.93 -1.83 -2.33
C LYS A 105 8.07 -2.89 -1.24
N LYS A 106 9.20 -3.59 -1.21
CA LYS A 106 9.54 -4.58 -0.18
C LYS A 106 10.54 -3.94 0.76
N ASP A 107 10.06 -3.12 1.70
CA ASP A 107 10.87 -2.44 2.70
C ASP A 107 10.40 -2.69 4.14
N GLU A 108 9.41 -3.58 4.32
CA GLU A 108 8.96 -4.00 5.64
C GLU A 108 9.57 -5.35 6.01
N LYS A 109 10.27 -5.39 7.14
CA LYS A 109 10.78 -6.66 7.67
C LYS A 109 9.61 -7.56 8.07
N LYS A 110 9.69 -8.82 7.65
CA LYS A 110 8.65 -9.79 8.02
C LYS A 110 8.62 -9.97 9.54
N HIS A 111 7.43 -9.83 10.12
CA HIS A 111 7.25 -10.08 11.56
C HIS A 111 6.88 -11.54 11.80
N ARG A 112 7.51 -12.16 12.81
CA ARG A 112 7.13 -13.49 13.28
C ARG A 112 6.96 -13.47 14.78
N PHE A 113 5.80 -13.91 15.26
CA PHE A 113 5.67 -14.31 16.65
C PHE A 113 6.26 -15.71 16.79
N LYS A 114 7.25 -15.88 17.67
CA LYS A 114 7.64 -17.22 18.09
C LYS A 114 6.51 -17.78 18.94
N ASN A 115 5.78 -18.76 18.43
CA ASN A 115 4.96 -19.62 19.27
C ASN A 115 5.87 -20.31 20.27
N GLY A 116 5.82 -19.86 21.52
CA GLY A 116 6.48 -20.53 22.63
C GLY A 116 5.78 -21.83 22.96
N ASN A 117 6.03 -22.90 22.18
CA ASN A 117 5.84 -24.27 22.67
C ASN A 117 6.99 -24.71 23.60
N LYS A 118 7.68 -23.76 24.23
CA LYS A 118 8.59 -24.00 25.35
C LYS A 118 8.12 -23.17 26.52
N ILE A 119 7.40 -23.82 27.43
CA ILE A 119 6.96 -23.25 28.71
C ILE A 119 8.17 -22.76 29.54
N PHE A 120 9.39 -23.18 29.22
CA PHE A 120 10.60 -22.62 29.82
C PHE A 120 11.71 -22.55 28.77
N GLU A 121 12.23 -21.37 28.46
CA GLU A 121 13.68 -21.22 28.33
C GLU A 121 14.11 -19.74 28.36
N LYS A 122 14.92 -19.47 29.40
CA LYS A 122 15.71 -18.28 29.70
C LYS A 122 14.96 -17.04 30.22
N LYS A 123 14.86 -17.02 31.56
CA LYS A 123 14.88 -15.86 32.46
C LYS A 123 14.74 -14.50 31.75
N GLY A 124 13.53 -13.96 31.75
CA GLY A 124 13.31 -12.50 31.71
C GLY A 124 12.81 -11.88 30.41
N LYS A 125 12.55 -12.62 29.32
CA LYS A 125 11.95 -12.02 28.11
C LYS A 125 10.42 -12.23 28.08
N PRO A 126 9.61 -11.17 27.85
CA PRO A 126 8.15 -11.28 27.78
C PRO A 126 7.67 -12.29 26.74
N ARG A 127 6.46 -12.85 26.90
CA ARG A 127 5.85 -13.75 25.89
C ARG A 127 5.52 -13.04 24.55
N ASP A 128 5.56 -11.70 24.54
CA ASP A 128 5.26 -10.85 23.39
C ASP A 128 6.52 -10.13 22.85
N VAL A 129 7.59 -10.87 22.56
CA VAL A 129 8.77 -10.27 21.90
C VAL A 129 8.53 -10.18 20.40
N TRP A 130 8.53 -8.94 19.90
CA TRP A 130 8.67 -8.59 18.49
C TRP A 130 9.97 -9.16 17.94
N LEU A 131 9.86 -10.12 17.03
CA LEU A 131 11.01 -10.62 16.29
C LEU A 131 10.86 -10.23 14.83
N GLU A 132 11.77 -9.36 14.39
CA GLU A 132 11.99 -9.08 12.98
C GLU A 132 12.75 -10.26 12.38
N ASP A 133 12.27 -10.75 11.24
CA ASP A 133 13.01 -11.67 10.40
C ASP A 133 13.90 -10.85 9.47
N ASP A 134 15.15 -10.62 9.88
CA ASP A 134 16.13 -9.81 9.14
C ASP A 134 16.48 -10.37 7.75
N LYS A 135 15.98 -11.56 7.39
CA LYS A 135 16.33 -12.23 6.13
C LYS A 135 15.36 -11.95 4.99
N LYS A 136 14.19 -11.36 5.24
CA LYS A 136 13.19 -11.16 4.18
C LYS A 136 12.34 -9.91 4.38
N GLU A 137 12.49 -8.97 3.45
CA GLU A 137 11.60 -7.83 3.28
C GLU A 137 10.35 -8.24 2.47
N ILE A 138 9.20 -7.70 2.89
CA ILE A 138 7.89 -7.96 2.31
C ILE A 138 7.12 -6.64 2.20
N HIS A 139 6.00 -6.67 1.47
CA HIS A 139 5.10 -5.52 1.38
C HIS A 139 4.36 -5.29 2.71
N SER A 140 4.22 -4.03 3.12
CA SER A 140 3.52 -3.67 4.36
C SER A 140 2.12 -4.23 4.47
N TRP A 141 1.31 -4.07 3.43
CA TRP A 141 -0.05 -4.60 3.39
C TRP A 141 -0.09 -6.13 3.53
N ASN A 142 0.93 -6.85 3.01
CA ASN A 142 1.00 -8.30 3.08
C ASN A 142 1.36 -8.76 4.49
N ASN A 143 2.24 -8.02 5.19
CA ASN A 143 2.54 -8.28 6.59
C ASN A 143 1.29 -8.07 7.46
N ALA A 144 0.60 -6.94 7.27
CA ALA A 144 -0.61 -6.61 8.00
C ALA A 144 -1.74 -7.62 7.77
N TYR A 145 -2.02 -7.97 6.51
CA TYR A 145 -3.03 -8.96 6.15
C TYR A 145 -2.73 -10.33 6.78
N ASN A 146 -1.51 -10.85 6.63
CA ASN A 146 -1.16 -12.15 7.19
C ASN A 146 -1.20 -12.15 8.73
N GLY A 147 -0.68 -11.10 9.37
CA GLY A 147 -0.68 -10.99 10.83
C GLY A 147 -2.10 -10.98 11.40
N LEU A 148 -2.98 -10.13 10.84
CA LEU A 148 -4.38 -10.06 11.26
C LEU A 148 -5.16 -11.35 10.95
N LYS A 149 -4.86 -12.02 9.83
CA LYS A 149 -5.52 -13.27 9.42
C LYS A 149 -5.16 -14.46 10.34
N HIS A 150 -3.92 -14.53 10.81
CA HIS A 150 -3.44 -15.68 11.58
C HIS A 150 -3.56 -15.52 13.10
N ASP A 151 -3.40 -14.31 13.65
CA ASP A 151 -3.51 -14.06 15.09
C ASP A 151 -4.03 -12.64 15.35
N TYR A 152 -5.31 -12.44 15.04
CA TYR A 152 -5.99 -11.13 15.07
C TYR A 152 -5.78 -10.37 16.37
N SER A 153 -6.05 -11.02 17.52
CA SER A 153 -6.04 -10.37 18.83
C SER A 153 -4.67 -9.83 19.22
N ARG A 154 -3.59 -10.56 18.92
CA ARG A 154 -2.23 -10.10 19.22
C ARG A 154 -1.75 -9.02 18.25
N HIS A 155 -2.18 -9.11 17.00
CA HIS A 155 -1.70 -8.24 15.94
C HIS A 155 -2.51 -6.95 15.76
N LEU A 156 -3.71 -6.84 16.34
CA LEU A 156 -4.60 -5.71 16.16
C LEU A 156 -3.90 -4.36 16.38
N LYS A 157 -3.16 -4.21 17.48
CA LYS A 157 -2.46 -2.96 17.82
C LYS A 157 -1.40 -2.55 16.80
N TYR A 158 -0.81 -3.53 16.11
CA TYR A 158 0.39 -3.34 15.30
C TYR A 158 0.09 -3.29 13.81
N PHE A 159 -0.94 -4.04 13.39
CA PHE A 159 -1.34 -4.14 12.00
C PHE A 159 -2.69 -3.52 11.70
N GLY A 160 -3.59 -3.41 12.68
CA GLY A 160 -4.93 -2.85 12.51
C GLY A 160 -4.97 -1.32 12.55
N ASN A 161 -3.98 -0.62 11.97
CA ASN A 161 -3.80 0.83 12.05
C ASN A 161 -3.98 1.56 10.71
N VAL A 162 -4.14 2.89 10.78
CA VAL A 162 -4.39 3.77 9.61
C VAL A 162 -3.31 3.61 8.54
N LYS A 163 -2.02 3.55 8.94
CA LYS A 163 -0.90 3.35 8.00
C LYS A 163 -1.10 2.10 7.14
N ASN A 164 -1.36 0.97 7.79
CA ASN A 164 -1.52 -0.31 7.09
C ASN A 164 -2.80 -0.37 6.27
N LEU A 165 -3.87 0.31 6.71
CA LEU A 165 -5.08 0.48 5.91
C LEU A 165 -4.81 1.23 4.61
N LEU A 166 -4.08 2.34 4.66
CA LEU A 166 -3.71 3.11 3.48
C LEU A 166 -2.83 2.30 2.53
N GLN A 167 -1.86 1.54 3.06
CA GLN A 167 -1.03 0.62 2.27
C GLN A 167 -1.86 -0.47 1.57
N SER A 168 -2.79 -1.10 2.29
CA SER A 168 -3.67 -2.13 1.73
C SER A 168 -4.63 -1.56 0.68
N MET A 169 -5.20 -0.39 0.92
CA MET A 169 -6.08 0.29 -0.03
C MET A 169 -5.32 0.70 -1.30
N ALA A 170 -4.10 1.22 -1.18
CA ALA A 170 -3.27 1.61 -2.31
C ALA A 170 -2.87 0.40 -3.19
N ALA A 171 -2.53 -0.74 -2.58
CA ALA A 171 -2.23 -1.97 -3.30
C ALA A 171 -3.46 -2.47 -4.09
N LEU A 172 -4.63 -2.48 -3.44
CA LEU A 172 -5.88 -2.89 -4.08
C LEU A 172 -6.28 -1.94 -5.22
N TYR A 173 -6.15 -0.63 -5.01
CA TYR A 173 -6.39 0.39 -6.03
C TYR A 173 -5.50 0.15 -7.26
N LEU A 174 -4.20 0.02 -7.06
CA LEU A 174 -3.25 -0.10 -8.16
C LEU A 174 -3.47 -1.38 -8.97
N LEU A 175 -3.71 -2.53 -8.32
CA LEU A 175 -4.06 -3.76 -9.04
C LEU A 175 -5.35 -3.64 -9.85
N ASN A 176 -6.36 -2.96 -9.29
CA ASN A 176 -7.59 -2.69 -10.01
C ASN A 176 -7.39 -1.79 -11.23
N VAL A 177 -6.51 -0.79 -11.13
CA VAL A 177 -6.15 0.09 -12.25
C VAL A 177 -5.52 -0.73 -13.38
N TYR A 178 -4.57 -1.61 -13.06
CA TYR A 178 -3.95 -2.50 -14.04
C TYR A 178 -4.96 -3.49 -14.64
N TYR A 179 -5.91 -3.98 -13.84
CA TYR A 179 -6.95 -4.89 -14.31
C TYR A 179 -8.04 -4.20 -15.16
N LYS A 180 -8.32 -2.91 -14.93
CA LYS A 180 -9.39 -2.16 -15.62
C LYS A 180 -9.11 -1.97 -17.10
N ASN A 181 -7.86 -1.69 -17.50
CA ASN A 181 -7.52 -1.51 -18.90
C ASN A 181 -6.00 -1.58 -19.16
N LYS A 182 -5.58 -2.45 -20.09
CA LYS A 182 -4.18 -2.53 -20.55
C LYS A 182 -3.65 -1.21 -21.08
N LYS A 183 -4.46 -0.40 -21.77
CA LYS A 183 -4.05 0.95 -22.23
C LYS A 183 -3.76 1.90 -21.06
N VAL A 184 -4.51 1.81 -19.96
CA VAL A 184 -4.27 2.62 -18.76
C VAL A 184 -2.99 2.15 -18.06
N ALA A 185 -2.80 0.83 -17.93
CA ALA A 185 -1.54 0.27 -17.45
C ALA A 185 -0.35 0.71 -18.32
N ASP A 186 -0.51 0.70 -19.65
CA ASP A 186 0.51 1.15 -20.60
C ASP A 186 0.79 2.65 -20.46
N SER A 187 -0.23 3.50 -20.29
CA SER A 187 -0.06 4.95 -20.03
C SER A 187 0.68 5.21 -18.70
N ILE A 188 0.32 4.49 -17.63
CA ILE A 188 1.03 4.53 -16.35
C ILE A 188 2.47 4.00 -16.49
N ASN A 189 2.70 3.04 -17.38
CA ASN A 189 4.04 2.56 -17.67
C ASN A 189 4.86 3.56 -18.51
N LYS A 190 4.20 4.36 -19.34
CA LYS A 190 4.82 5.39 -20.19
C LYS A 190 5.04 6.73 -19.47
N GLY A 191 4.39 6.94 -18.33
CA GLY A 191 4.51 8.19 -17.56
C GLY A 191 3.49 9.27 -17.94
N ASP A 192 2.40 8.89 -18.61
CA ASP A 192 1.39 9.83 -19.07
C ASP A 192 0.38 10.11 -17.94
N PHE A 193 0.45 11.33 -17.39
CA PHE A 193 -0.46 12.04 -16.48
C PHE A 193 -0.85 11.38 -15.13
N PRO A 194 -0.81 12.15 -14.02
CA PRO A 194 -1.49 11.76 -12.78
C PRO A 194 -3.01 11.83 -12.98
N ASP A 195 -3.70 10.71 -12.79
CA ASP A 195 -5.17 10.60 -12.88
C ASP A 195 -5.68 9.79 -11.68
N SER A 196 -6.85 10.15 -11.14
CA SER A 196 -7.51 9.37 -10.11
C SER A 196 -8.17 8.12 -10.68
N LEU A 197 -8.44 8.10 -11.99
CA LEU A 197 -9.13 7.02 -12.70
C LEU A 197 -10.51 6.69 -12.10
N GLY A 198 -11.11 7.67 -11.42
CA GLY A 198 -12.38 7.60 -10.71
C GLY A 198 -12.29 7.22 -9.23
N SER A 199 -11.10 7.24 -8.64
CA SER A 199 -10.90 7.14 -7.19
C SER A 199 -11.05 8.51 -6.53
N ASP A 200 -11.68 8.54 -5.36
CA ASP A 200 -11.80 9.73 -4.51
C ASP A 200 -10.71 9.73 -3.41
N LEU A 201 -10.06 8.58 -3.20
CA LEU A 201 -9.01 8.39 -2.20
C LEU A 201 -7.61 8.59 -2.78
N PHE A 202 -7.37 8.14 -4.01
CA PHE A 202 -6.03 8.05 -4.58
C PHE A 202 -5.91 8.60 -6.01
N ILE A 203 -4.69 9.01 -6.32
CA ILE A 203 -4.20 9.29 -7.67
C ILE A 203 -2.98 8.40 -7.92
N VAL A 204 -2.89 7.78 -9.09
CA VAL A 204 -1.67 7.08 -9.52
C VAL A 204 -0.67 8.10 -10.07
N ASN A 205 0.57 8.05 -9.61
CA ASN A 205 1.64 8.93 -10.09
C ASN A 205 2.83 8.09 -10.59
N VAL A 206 3.39 8.47 -11.74
CA VAL A 206 4.57 7.85 -12.34
C VAL A 206 5.78 8.71 -12.00
N LEU A 207 6.34 8.50 -10.80
CA LEU A 207 7.38 9.38 -10.25
C LEU A 207 8.73 9.37 -10.98
N ALA A 208 8.96 8.46 -11.92
CA ALA A 208 10.27 8.35 -12.57
C ALA A 208 10.72 9.63 -13.28
N LYS A 209 9.80 10.54 -13.69
CA LYS A 209 10.17 11.84 -14.29
C LYS A 209 9.79 13.07 -13.45
N TYR A 210 8.88 12.92 -12.49
CA TYR A 210 8.37 14.05 -11.73
C TYR A 210 9.29 14.43 -10.55
N SER A 211 10.00 13.46 -9.98
CA SER A 211 10.90 13.67 -8.84
C SER A 211 12.24 14.30 -9.22
N GLU A 212 12.82 13.97 -10.39
CA GLU A 212 14.01 14.66 -10.91
C GLU A 212 13.72 16.15 -11.14
N ARG A 213 12.59 16.46 -11.79
CA ARG A 213 12.17 17.84 -12.05
C ARG A 213 11.93 18.66 -10.78
N GLN A 214 11.41 18.05 -9.71
CA GLN A 214 11.26 18.73 -8.42
C GLN A 214 12.59 18.90 -7.68
N LYS A 215 13.51 17.93 -7.76
CA LYS A 215 14.87 18.10 -7.22
C LYS A 215 15.60 19.23 -7.94
N ASP A 216 15.52 19.27 -9.26
CA ASP A 216 16.10 20.33 -10.09
C ASP A 216 15.48 21.70 -9.75
N LEU A 217 14.15 21.78 -9.60
CA LEU A 217 13.46 23.01 -9.21
C LEU A 217 13.81 23.46 -7.79
N ILE A 218 13.93 22.54 -6.83
CA ILE A 218 14.34 22.86 -5.46
C ILE A 218 15.80 23.32 -5.43
N GLU A 219 16.67 22.73 -6.25
CA GLU A 219 18.08 23.12 -6.37
C GLU A 219 18.25 24.47 -7.06
N VAL A 220 17.42 24.76 -8.07
CA VAL A 220 17.33 26.08 -8.72
C VAL A 220 16.75 27.14 -7.78
N LEU A 221 15.70 26.83 -7.02
CA LEU A 221 15.11 27.78 -6.06
C LEU A 221 16.09 28.08 -4.91
N LYS A 222 16.80 27.06 -4.41
CA LYS A 222 17.88 27.25 -3.44
C LYS A 222 18.97 28.14 -4.02
N SER A 223 19.43 27.91 -5.25
CA SER A 223 20.49 28.74 -5.85
C SER A 223 20.06 30.19 -6.08
N LEU A 224 18.77 30.46 -6.29
CA LEU A 224 18.21 31.81 -6.38
C LEU A 224 18.12 32.51 -5.01
N GLU A 225 17.75 31.79 -3.94
CA GLU A 225 17.74 32.34 -2.57
C GLU A 225 19.16 32.74 -2.09
N TRP A 226 20.21 32.04 -2.53
CA TRP A 226 21.60 32.42 -2.22
C TRP A 226 22.08 33.67 -2.96
N VAL A 227 21.45 34.07 -4.07
CA VAL A 227 21.86 35.27 -4.83
C VAL A 227 21.29 36.54 -4.19
N GLU A 228 20.12 36.49 -3.56
CA GLU A 228 19.51 37.64 -2.88
C GLU A 228 20.15 37.98 -1.52
N VAL A 229 20.91 37.05 -0.92
CA VAL A 229 21.57 37.26 0.39
C VAL A 229 22.99 37.85 0.26
N ILE A 230 23.53 37.96 -0.97
CA ILE A 230 24.91 38.42 -1.24
C ILE A 230 24.92 39.66 -2.16
N GLY A 231 23.77 40.29 -2.40
CA GLY A 231 23.58 41.50 -3.20
C GLY A 231 23.40 42.76 -2.37
#